data_AF-Q83WP6-F1
#
_entry.id   AF-Q83WP6-F1
#
_cell.length_a   1.000
_cell.length_b   1.000
_cell.length_c   1.000
_cell.angle_alpha   90.00
_cell.angle_beta   90.00
_cell.angle_gamma   90.00
#
_symmetry.space_group_name_H-M   'P 1'
#
loop_
_entity.id
_entity.type
_entity.pdbx_description
1 polymer ?
#
loop_
_entity_poly.entity_id
_entity_poly.type
_entity_poly.pdbx_seq_one_letter_code
_entity_poly.pdbx_strand_id
1 'polypeptide(L)' 'ALLVAGYESVSLWRTGEVIDGNIVFSPRGWSDFCPLKERALCQLP' A
#
# COMPACT_ATOMS: atom_id res chain seq x y z
N ALA A 1 7.07 3.17 2.71
CA ALA A 1 6.05 2.44 3.49
C ALA A 1 4.89 2.04 2.58
N LEU A 2 4.22 0.93 2.88
CA LEU A 2 3.06 0.45 2.11
C LEU A 2 1.93 0.10 3.08
N LEU A 3 0.74 0.66 2.83
CA LEU A 3 -0.48 0.25 3.51
C LEU A 3 -1.30 -0.63 2.57
N VAL A 4 -1.74 -1.77 3.08
CA VAL A 4 -2.58 -2.74 2.37
C VAL A 4 -3.92 -2.81 3.08
N ALA A 5 -5.02 -2.68 2.33
CA ALA A 5 -6.37 -2.90 2.82
C ALA A 5 -7.02 -4.01 2.01
N GLY A 6 -7.64 -4.98 2.70
CA GLY A 6 -8.39 -6.07 2.07
C GLY A 6 -9.87 -5.95 2.41
N TYR A 7 -10.72 -6.14 1.41
CA TYR A 7 -12.16 -6.34 1.58
C TYR A 7 -12.65 -7.41 0.60
N GLU A 8 -13.20 -8.50 1.13
CA GLU A 8 -13.56 -9.69 0.35
C GLU A 8 -12.41 -10.16 -0.56
N SER A 9 -12.61 -10.16 -1.88
CA SER A 9 -11.61 -10.55 -2.89
C SER A 9 -10.77 -9.38 -3.41
N VAL A 10 -11.00 -8.17 -2.90
CA VAL A 10 -10.33 -6.95 -3.34
C VAL A 10 -9.21 -6.60 -2.38
N SER A 11 -8.05 -6.26 -2.94
CA SER A 11 -6.93 -5.66 -2.21
C SER A 11 -6.66 -4.28 -2.79
N LEU A 12 -6.44 -3.32 -1.89
CA LEU A 12 -6.07 -1.95 -2.23
C LEU A 12 -4.74 -1.61 -1.57
N TRP A 13 -3.93 -0.85 -2.28
CA TRP A 13 -2.60 -0.42 -1.86
C TRP A 13 -2.52 1.10 -1.82
N ARG A 14 -1.87 1.62 -0.79
CA ARG A 14 -1.53 3.03 -0.69
C ARG A 14 -0.08 3.19 -0.31
N THR A 15 0.66 3.88 -1.17
CA THR A 15 2.08 4.18 -0.92
C THR A 15 2.23 5.34 0.03
N GLY A 16 3.28 5.30 0.85
CA GLY A 16 3.66 6.39 1.73
C GLY A 16 5.17 6.47 1.89
N GLU A 17 5.64 7.65 2.24
CA GLU A 17 7.04 7.95 2.52
C GLU A 17 7.23 8.12 4.03
N VAL A 18 8.42 7.77 4.53
CA VAL A 18 8.78 8.00 5.93
C VAL A 18 9.52 9.33 6.00
N ILE A 19 8.92 10.32 6.64
CA ILE A 19 9.46 11.67 6.81
C ILE A 19 9.45 11.98 8.30
N ASP A 20 10.62 12.27 8.87
CA ASP A 20 10.78 12.57 10.30
C ASP A 20 10.09 11.53 11.23
N GLY A 21 10.23 10.25 10.88
CA GLY A 21 9.62 9.14 11.63
C GLY A 21 8.11 8.95 11.43
N ASN A 22 7.45 9.82 10.66
CA ASN A 22 6.03 9.74 10.35
C ASN A 22 5.80 9.17 8.94
N ILE A 23 4.70 8.44 8.76
CA ILE A 23 4.30 7.96 7.43
C ILE A 23 3.40 9.03 6.79
N VAL A 24 3.88 9.64 5.70
CA VAL A 24 3.10 10.55 4.87
C VAL A 24 2.60 9.78 3.65
N PHE A 25 1.29 9.54 3.59
CA PHE A 25 0.70 8.80 2.47
C PHE A 25 0.55 9.66 1.22
N SER A 26 0.67 9.02 0.06
CA SER A 26 0.49 9.68 -1.23
C SER A 26 -0.90 10.34 -1.34
N PRO A 27 -0.99 11.57 -1.87
CA PRO A 27 -2.26 12.24 -2.14
C PRO A 27 -3.01 11.61 -3.32
N ARG A 28 -2.35 10.78 -4.14
CA ARG A 28 -2.98 10.03 -5.23
C ARG A 28 -3.98 8.97 -4.75
N GLY A 29 -4.02 8.68 -3.46
CA GLY A 29 -5.01 7.80 -2.85
C GLY A 29 -4.65 6.32 -2.95
N TRP A 30 -5.69 5.48 -3.05
CA TRP A 30 -5.58 4.03 -3.14
C TRP A 30 -5.47 3.56 -4.59
N SER A 31 -4.78 2.45 -4.80
CA SER A 31 -4.70 1.75 -6.08
C SER A 31 -5.13 0.29 -5.90
N ASP A 32 -5.77 -0.27 -6.91
CA ASP A 32 -6.07 -1.69 -7.07
C ASP A 32 -4.91 -2.46 -7.73
N PHE A 33 -3.75 -1.81 -7.91
CA PHE A 33 -2.54 -2.41 -8.43
C PHE A 33 -1.44 -2.47 -7.36
N CYS A 34 -0.80 -3.63 -7.23
CA CYS A 34 0.35 -3.83 -6.34
C CYS A 34 1.55 -3.00 -6.83
N PRO A 35 2.04 -2.02 -6.04
CA PRO A 35 3.13 -1.15 -6.47
C PRO A 35 4.52 -1.82 -6.40
N LEU A 36 4.62 -3.05 -5.88
CA LEU A 36 5.86 -3.78 -5.72
C LEU A 36 6.02 -4.82 -6.84
N LYS A 37 7.27 -5.08 -7.22
CA LYS A 37 7.59 -6.10 -8.24
C LYS A 37 7.26 -7.51 -7.75
N GLU A 38 7.49 -7.78 -6.48
CA GLU A 38 7.22 -9.06 -5.85
C GLU A 38 5.82 -9.08 -5.25
N ARG A 39 4.92 -9.86 -5.86
CA ARG A 39 3.51 -9.96 -5.47
C ARG A 39 3.31 -10.40 -4.01
N ALA A 40 4.20 -11.24 -3.50
CA ALA A 40 4.17 -11.71 -2.12
C ALA A 40 4.29 -10.56 -1.10
N LEU A 41 4.96 -9.46 -1.45
CA LEU A 41 5.12 -8.29 -0.58
C LEU A 41 3.89 -7.39 -0.51
N CYS A 42 2.92 -7.63 -1.40
CA CYS A 42 1.67 -6.87 -1.49
C CYS A 42 0.48 -7.61 -0.86
N GLN A 43 0.67 -8.84 -0.37
CA GLN A 43 -0.37 -9.61 0.26
C GLN A 43 -0.44 -9.29 1.76
N LEU A 44 -1.64 -9.32 2.32
CA LEU A 44 -1.79 -9.31 3.78
C LEU A 44 -1.10 -10.56 4.35
N PRO A 45 -0.47 -10.47 5.53
CA PRO A 45 0.13 -11.63 6.20
C PRO A 45 -0.87 -12.75 6.46
#